data_AF-A0A444RCB0-F1
#
_entry.id   AF-A0A444RCB0-F1
#
_cell.length_a   1.000
_cell.length_b   1.000
_cell.length_c   1.000
_cell.angle_alpha   90.00
_cell.angle_beta   90.00
_cell.angle_gamma   90.00
#
_symmetry.space_group_name_H-M   'P 1'
#
loop_
_entity.id
_entity.type
_entity.pdbx_description
1 polymer ?
#
loop_
_entity_poly.entity_id
_entity_poly.type
_entity_poly.pdbx_seq_one_letter_code
_entity_poly.pdbx_strand_id
1 'polypeptide(L)' 'MYQDKILVRQLGLQPYEPISQAMHEFTDTRDESTLDEIWLVEHYPVFTQGQAGKAEH' A
#
# COMPACT_ATOMS: atom_id res chain seq x y z
N MET A 1 7.90 -22.00 -2.51
CA MET A 1 9.31 -21.61 -2.27
C MET A 1 9.26 -20.19 -1.74
N TYR A 2 9.89 -19.89 -0.60
CA TYR A 2 9.98 -18.50 -0.15
C TYR A 2 10.94 -17.76 -1.08
N GLN A 3 10.51 -16.64 -1.65
CA GLN A 3 11.38 -15.79 -2.47
C GLN A 3 12.25 -14.95 -1.51
N ASP A 4 13.58 -15.13 -1.55
CA ASP A 4 14.51 -14.45 -0.64
C ASP A 4 14.72 -12.94 -0.97
N LYS A 5 13.92 -12.37 -1.87
CA LYS A 5 14.05 -11.00 -2.36
C LYS A 5 12.75 -10.23 -2.14
N ILE A 6 12.89 -9.06 -1.52
CA ILE A 6 11.82 -8.09 -1.32
C ILE A 6 12.18 -6.84 -2.13
N LEU A 7 11.22 -6.30 -2.87
CA LEU A 7 11.39 -5.04 -3.59
C LEU A 7 11.04 -3.87 -2.67
N VAL A 8 11.90 -2.86 -2.60
CA VAL A 8 11.63 -1.63 -1.85
C VAL A 8 11.33 -0.50 -2.81
N ARG A 9 10.11 0.04 -2.77
CA ARG A 9 9.69 1.21 -3.56
C ARG A 9 9.81 2.48 -2.73
N GLN A 10 10.51 3.48 -3.26
CA GLN A 10 10.60 4.82 -2.67
C GLN A 10 9.73 5.77 -3.50
N LEU A 11 8.55 6.13 -2.99
CA LEU A 11 7.51 6.86 -3.73
C LEU A 11 7.50 8.37 -3.43
N GLY A 12 8.16 8.79 -2.35
CA GLY A 12 8.18 10.19 -1.91
C GLY A 12 6.80 10.69 -1.47
N LEU A 13 6.55 11.98 -1.65
CA LEU A 13 5.28 12.61 -1.31
C LEU A 13 4.21 12.35 -2.38
N GLN A 14 3.12 11.67 -2.01
CA GLN A 14 2.05 11.27 -2.93
C GLN A 14 0.66 11.47 -2.32
N PRO A 15 -0.40 11.71 -3.14
CA PRO A 15 -1.78 11.67 -2.64
C PRO A 15 -2.14 10.28 -2.10
N TYR A 16 -2.93 10.21 -1.03
CA TYR A 16 -3.29 8.95 -0.37
C TYR A 16 -4.07 7.99 -1.26
N GLU A 17 -5.17 8.47 -1.86
CA GLU A 17 -6.11 7.64 -2.62
C GLU A 17 -5.47 6.80 -3.74
N PRO A 18 -4.69 7.37 -4.68
CA PRO A 18 -4.09 6.57 -5.76
C PRO A 18 -3.07 5.54 -5.23
N ILE A 19 -2.35 5.84 -4.15
CA ILE A 19 -1.42 4.89 -3.55
C ILE A 19 -2.17 3.75 -2.86
N SER A 20 -3.23 4.07 -2.11
CA SER A 20 -4.11 3.07 -1.49
C SER A 20 -4.71 2.13 -2.54
N GLN A 21 -5.26 2.69 -3.62
CA GLN A 21 -5.83 1.92 -4.72
C GLN A 21 -4.77 1.03 -5.39
N ALA A 22 -3.57 1.55 -5.65
CA ALA A 22 -2.49 0.76 -6.24
C ALA A 22 -2.02 -0.38 -5.34
N MET A 23 -2.00 -0.20 -4.01
CA MET A 23 -1.70 -1.29 -3.06
C MET A 23 -2.78 -2.38 -3.07
N HIS A 24 -4.06 -2.00 -3.17
CA HIS A 24 -5.17 -2.96 -3.32
C HIS A 24 -5.05 -3.74 -4.63
N GLU A 25 -4.87 -3.04 -5.75
CA GLU A 25 -4.71 -3.67 -7.07
C GLU A 25 -3.51 -4.61 -7.14
N PHE A 26 -2.36 -4.21 -6.57
CA PHE A 26 -1.20 -5.07 -6.45
C PHE A 26 -1.53 -6.36 -5.67
N THR A 27 -2.25 -6.23 -4.57
CA THR A 27 -2.62 -7.38 -3.72
C THR A 27 -3.63 -8.29 -4.42
N ASP A 28 -4.58 -7.73 -5.16
CA ASP A 28 -5.62 -8.48 -5.88
C ASP A 28 -5.08 -9.23 -7.10
N THR A 29 -3.99 -8.73 -7.69
CA THR A 29 -3.41 -9.28 -8.92
C THR A 29 -2.15 -10.13 -8.71
N ARG A 30 -1.62 -10.20 -7.49
CA ARG A 30 -0.40 -10.99 -7.21
C ARG A 30 -0.64 -12.50 -7.30
N ASP A 31 0.38 -13.20 -7.75
CA ASP A 31 0.45 -14.65 -7.83
C ASP A 31 1.71 -15.21 -7.15
N GLU A 32 1.94 -16.54 -7.24
CA GLU A 32 3.09 -17.21 -6.65
C GLU A 32 4.46 -16.74 -7.19
N SER A 33 4.48 -16.04 -8.32
CA SER A 33 5.70 -15.50 -8.94
C SER A 33 5.96 -14.04 -8.58
N THR A 34 4.96 -13.37 -8.01
CA THR A 34 5.02 -11.95 -7.65
C THR A 34 5.83 -11.76 -6.37
N LEU A 35 6.90 -10.97 -6.46
CA LEU A 35 7.75 -10.63 -5.32
C LEU A 35 6.98 -9.79 -4.29
N ASP A 36 7.27 -10.00 -3.01
CA ASP A 36 6.80 -9.11 -1.96
C ASP A 36 7.41 -7.71 -2.12
N GLU A 37 6.63 -6.68 -1.78
CA GLU A 37 7.03 -5.28 -1.90
C GLU A 37 6.82 -4.51 -0.60
N ILE A 38 7.77 -3.61 -0.29
CA ILE A 38 7.67 -2.61 0.78
C ILE A 38 7.60 -1.23 0.13
N TRP A 39 6.55 -0.48 0.41
CA TRP A 39 6.29 0.83 -0.18
C TRP A 39 6.57 1.91 0.86
N LEU A 40 7.58 2.75 0.60
CA LEU A 40 7.95 3.88 1.43
C LEU A 40 7.38 5.16 0.79
N VAL A 41 6.45 5.81 1.49
CA VAL A 41 5.66 6.93 0.97
C VAL A 41 5.35 7.93 2.09
N GLU A 42 5.28 9.20 1.73
CA GLU A 42 4.72 10.28 2.56
C GLU A 42 3.42 10.76 1.90
N HIS A 43 2.42 11.13 2.70
CA HIS A 43 1.15 11.64 2.17
C HIS A 43 0.93 13.10 2.52
N TYR A 44 0.23 13.80 1.63
CA TYR A 44 -0.35 15.10 1.98
C TYR A 44 -1.30 14.94 3.19
N PRO A 45 -1.50 16.00 4.01
CA PRO A 45 -2.38 15.92 5.17
C PRO A 45 -3.78 15.39 4.82
N VAL A 46 -4.14 14.27 5.41
CA VAL A 46 -5.41 13.57 5.17
C VAL A 46 -5.82 12.83 6.44
N PHE A 47 -7.12 12.85 6.74
CA PHE A 47 -7.70 11.96 7.75
C PHE A 47 -8.11 10.66 7.08
N THR A 48 -7.74 9.53 7.68
CA THR A 48 -8.15 8.21 7.21
C THR A 48 -8.86 7.48 8.33
N GLN A 49 -9.86 6.66 7.97
CA GLN A 49 -10.65 5.90 8.92
C GLN A 49 -10.50 4.41 8.59
N GLY A 50 -9.93 3.66 9.52
CA GLY A 50 -9.82 2.21 9.39
C GLY A 50 -11.20 1.53 9.48
N GLN A 51 -11.25 0.24 9.11
CA GLN A 51 -12.47 -0.57 9.14
C GLN A 51 -13.15 -0.65 10.52
N ALA A 52 -12.38 -0.51 11.61
CA ALA A 52 -12.90 -0.47 12.97
C ALA A 52 -13.30 0.94 13.44
N GLY A 53 -13.09 1.97 12.62
CA GLY A 53 -13.46 3.34 12.94
C GLY A 53 -14.97 3.52 12.82
N LYS A 54 -15.61 4.05 13.86
CA LYS A 54 -17.01 4.48 13.79
C LYS A 54 -17.08 5.84 13.10
N ALA A 55 -18.13 6.07 12.31
CA ALA A 55 -18.39 7.34 11.63
C ALA A 55 -18.61 8.54 12.57
N GLU A 56 -18.74 8.28 13.88
CA GLU A 56 -18.92 9.28 14.93
C GLU A 56 -17.60 9.88 15.46
N HIS A 57 -16.45 9.47 14.90
CA HIS A 57 -15.11 9.92 15.30
C HIS A 57 -14.41 10.72 14.19
#